data_AF-A0A3A5UVK3-F1
#
_entry.id   AF-A0A3A5UVK3-F1
#
_cell.length_a   1.000
_cell.length_b   1.000
_cell.length_c   1.000
_cell.angle_alpha   90.00
_cell.angle_beta   90.00
_cell.angle_gamma   90.00
#
_symmetry.space_group_name_H-M   'P 1'
#
loop_
_entity.id
_entity.type
_entity.pdbx_description
1 polymer ?
#
loop_
_entity_poly.entity_id
_entity_poly.type
_entity_poly.pdbx_seq_one_letter_code
_entity_poly.pdbx_strand_id
1 'polypeptide(L)'
;MDLTAWQRICNRLIGPFVKKRARADKELSANLVKGSMGMMPEVYLSTVIVTSIAITLMSWAFVGVFFIPDIGVIAFYEGIQDSATANPCFEWEYWNPDLVNPALPGNGCPEYALQVFPPALKVLIVALGGFIVPFAAFRYNKGGASREATRRGDMIEKYLP
;
A
#
# COMPACT_ATOMS: atom_id res chain seq x y z
N MET A 1 11.66 -16.97 -27.53
CA MET A 1 11.61 -16.43 -26.16
C MET A 1 10.26 -15.76 -26.02
N ASP A 2 9.32 -16.47 -25.40
CA ASP A 2 7.93 -16.02 -25.33
C ASP A 2 7.73 -15.07 -24.16
N LEU A 3 7.40 -13.83 -24.48
CA LEU A 3 6.99 -12.84 -23.49
C LEU A 3 5.66 -13.26 -22.86
N THR A 4 5.56 -13.12 -21.54
CA THR A 4 4.28 -13.32 -20.84
C THR A 4 3.25 -12.29 -21.34
N ALA A 5 1.96 -12.62 -21.22
CA ALA A 5 0.88 -11.71 -21.63
C ALA A 5 1.02 -10.33 -20.96
N TRP A 6 1.38 -10.31 -19.68
CA TRP A 6 1.63 -9.07 -18.94
C TRP A 6 2.80 -8.26 -19.48
N GLN A 7 3.94 -8.90 -19.78
CA GLN A 7 5.11 -8.23 -20.35
C GLN A 7 4.81 -7.62 -21.72
N ARG A 8 4.00 -8.30 -22.55
CA ARG A 8 3.54 -7.76 -23.85
C ARG A 8 2.73 -6.48 -23.66
N ILE A 9 1.78 -6.48 -22.71
CA ILE A 9 0.97 -5.30 -22.39
C ILE A 9 1.87 -4.15 -21.90
N CYS A 10 2.76 -4.42 -20.95
CA CYS A 10 3.67 -3.40 -20.41
C CYS A 10 4.54 -2.77 -21.51
N ASN A 11 5.14 -3.61 -22.37
CA ASN A 11 5.98 -3.14 -23.46
C ASN A 11 5.18 -2.36 -24.52
N ARG A 12 3.92 -2.72 -24.76
CA ARG A 12 3.05 -1.96 -25.68
C ARG A 12 2.68 -0.59 -25.12
N LEU A 13 2.39 -0.50 -23.82
CA LEU A 13 1.98 0.75 -23.18
C LEU A 13 3.13 1.76 -23.09
N ILE A 14 4.29 1.34 -22.59
CA ILE A 14 5.39 2.27 -22.26
C ILE A 14 6.74 1.91 -22.87
N GLY A 15 6.87 0.76 -23.52
CA GLY A 15 8.11 0.31 -24.16
C GLY A 15 8.73 1.34 -25.11
N PRO A 16 7.98 1.98 -26.04
CA PRO A 16 8.53 2.99 -26.94
C PRO A 16 9.18 4.17 -26.21
N PHE A 17 8.62 4.59 -25.07
CA PHE A 17 9.10 5.73 -24.30
C PHE A 17 10.35 5.39 -23.47
N VAL A 18 10.42 4.18 -22.93
CA VAL A 18 11.51 3.76 -22.06
C VAL A 18 12.66 3.09 -22.81
N LYS A 19 12.48 2.74 -24.09
CA LYS A 19 13.45 2.00 -24.92
C LYS A 19 14.85 2.60 -24.91
N LYS A 20 14.98 3.90 -25.20
CA LYS A 20 16.29 4.58 -25.27
C LYS A 20 17.01 4.52 -23.92
N ARG A 21 16.29 4.82 -22.84
CA ARG A 21 16.81 4.80 -21.47
C ARG A 21 17.21 3.39 -21.03
N ALA A 22 16.37 2.40 -21.30
CA ALA A 22 16.63 1.02 -20.91
C ALA A 22 17.83 0.41 -21.62
N ARG A 23 18.03 0.72 -22.92
CA ARG A 23 19.19 0.24 -23.70
C ARG A 23 20.49 0.97 -23.36
N ALA A 24 20.40 2.22 -22.90
CA ALA A 24 21.58 2.96 -22.44
C ALA A 24 22.10 2.45 -21.08
N ASP A 25 21.25 1.76 -20.31
CA ASP A 25 21.61 1.19 -19.02
C ASP A 25 22.43 -0.11 -19.19
N LYS A 26 23.76 0.07 -19.20
CA LYS A 26 24.72 -1.03 -19.33
C LYS A 26 24.68 -1.98 -18.14
N GLU A 27 24.43 -1.45 -16.94
CA GLU A 27 24.37 -2.25 -15.72
C GLU A 27 23.13 -3.15 -15.75
N LEU A 28 21.97 -2.60 -16.08
CA LEU A 28 20.74 -3.37 -16.24
C LEU A 28 20.92 -4.48 -17.29
N SER A 29 21.48 -4.14 -18.45
CA SER A 29 21.72 -5.11 -19.52
C SER A 29 22.67 -6.24 -19.09
N ALA A 30 23.75 -5.89 -18.38
CA ALA A 30 24.69 -6.88 -17.83
C ALA A 30 24.03 -7.77 -16.76
N ASN A 31 23.23 -7.19 -15.86
CA ASN A 31 22.51 -7.93 -14.83
C ASN A 31 21.46 -8.89 -15.42
N LEU A 32 20.78 -8.50 -16.50
CA LEU A 32 19.85 -9.39 -17.22
C LEU A 32 20.57 -10.62 -17.79
N VAL A 33 21.74 -10.43 -18.40
CA VAL A 33 22.55 -11.53 -18.92
C VAL A 33 23.10 -12.41 -17.79
N LYS A 34 23.71 -11.81 -16.77
CA LYS A 34 24.25 -12.54 -15.60
C LYS A 34 23.16 -13.35 -14.90
N GLY A 35 21.99 -12.76 -14.69
CA GLY A 35 20.82 -13.41 -14.08
C GLY A 35 20.10 -14.43 -14.97
N SER A 36 20.57 -14.72 -16.19
CA SER A 36 19.87 -15.58 -17.16
C SER A 36 18.46 -15.13 -17.53
N MET A 37 18.11 -13.87 -17.27
CA MET A 37 16.81 -13.32 -17.58
C MET A 37 16.78 -12.98 -19.06
N GLY A 38 16.25 -13.87 -19.90
CA GLY A 38 16.24 -13.65 -21.34
C GLY A 38 15.18 -12.66 -21.83
N MET A 39 14.98 -11.56 -21.13
CA MET A 39 14.12 -10.47 -21.53
C MET A 39 14.94 -9.25 -21.94
N MET A 40 14.44 -8.47 -22.91
CA MET A 40 15.08 -7.23 -23.31
C MET A 40 15.00 -6.17 -22.20
N PRO A 41 16.00 -5.28 -22.06
CA PRO A 41 16.00 -4.23 -21.02
C PRO A 41 14.76 -3.34 -21.05
N GLU A 42 14.27 -3.00 -22.24
CA GLU A 42 13.06 -2.18 -22.41
C GLU A 42 11.80 -2.85 -21.86
N VAL A 43 11.69 -4.17 -22.03
CA VAL A 43 10.58 -4.94 -21.50
C VAL A 43 10.66 -5.00 -19.98
N TYR A 44 11.86 -5.21 -19.41
CA TYR A 44 12.06 -5.26 -17.97
C TYR A 44 11.68 -3.93 -17.31
N LEU A 45 12.23 -2.83 -17.82
CA LEU A 45 11.96 -1.51 -17.28
C LEU A 45 10.47 -1.14 -17.44
N SER A 46 9.85 -1.52 -18.55
CA SER A 46 8.41 -1.35 -18.75
C SER A 46 7.59 -2.10 -17.70
N THR A 47 7.89 -3.38 -17.48
CA THR A 47 7.19 -4.17 -16.47
C THR A 47 7.37 -3.58 -15.07
N VAL A 48 8.58 -3.17 -14.70
CA VAL A 48 8.84 -2.54 -13.40
C VAL A 48 7.99 -1.28 -13.22
N ILE A 49 7.93 -0.39 -14.22
CA ILE A 49 7.18 0.87 -14.11
C ILE A 49 5.68 0.60 -14.04
N VAL A 50 5.11 -0.20 -14.96
CA VAL A 50 3.66 -0.47 -14.98
C VAL A 50 3.23 -1.18 -13.70
N THR A 51 3.98 -2.19 -13.26
CA THR A 51 3.68 -2.89 -12.01
C THR A 51 3.77 -1.95 -10.80
N SER A 52 4.73 -1.03 -10.78
CA SER A 52 4.83 -0.05 -9.69
C SER A 52 3.66 0.92 -9.69
N ILE A 53 3.21 1.41 -10.85
CA ILE A 53 2.01 2.24 -10.96
C ILE A 53 0.78 1.48 -10.47
N ALA A 54 0.62 0.21 -10.88
CA ALA A 54 -0.50 -0.62 -10.43
C ALA A 54 -0.50 -0.79 -8.90
N ILE A 55 0.67 -1.04 -8.30
CA ILE A 55 0.82 -1.12 -6.84
C ILE A 55 0.46 0.22 -6.19
N THR A 56 0.93 1.36 -6.73
CA THR A 56 0.59 2.68 -6.22
C THR A 56 -0.92 2.91 -6.19
N LEU A 57 -1.60 2.64 -7.32
CA LEU A 57 -3.04 2.82 -7.43
C LEU A 57 -3.81 1.91 -6.46
N MET A 58 -3.38 0.65 -6.33
CA MET A 58 -3.97 -0.29 -5.39
C MET A 58 -3.76 0.17 -3.94
N SER A 59 -2.56 0.66 -3.61
CA SER A 59 -2.24 1.20 -2.29
C SER A 59 -3.10 2.42 -1.96
N TRP A 60 -3.33 3.31 -2.93
CA TRP A 60 -4.24 4.44 -2.76
C TRP A 60 -5.69 4.03 -2.62
N ALA A 61 -6.14 3.00 -3.33
CA ALA A 61 -7.48 2.44 -3.14
C ALA A 61 -7.65 1.90 -1.71
N PHE A 62 -6.66 1.17 -1.19
CA PHE A 62 -6.67 0.69 0.20
C PHE A 62 -6.68 1.83 1.22
N VAL A 63 -5.85 2.86 1.03
CA VAL A 63 -5.91 4.07 1.88
C VAL A 63 -7.28 4.72 1.79
N GLY A 64 -7.86 4.79 0.59
CA GLY A 64 -9.20 5.32 0.35
C GLY A 64 -10.25 4.67 1.25
N VAL A 65 -10.24 3.34 1.40
CA VAL A 65 -11.17 2.58 2.26
C VAL A 65 -11.17 3.07 3.72
N PHE A 66 -10.04 3.54 4.25
CA PHE A 66 -9.99 4.07 5.62
C PHE A 66 -10.72 5.41 5.76
N PHE A 67 -10.69 6.24 4.72
CA PHE A 67 -11.14 7.63 4.74
C PHE A 67 -12.46 7.86 4.00
N ILE A 68 -13.16 6.81 3.55
CA ILE A 68 -14.49 6.97 2.96
C ILE A 68 -15.41 7.58 4.03
N PRO A 69 -16.13 8.67 3.73
CA PRO A 69 -17.09 9.24 4.68
C PRO A 69 -18.18 8.21 5.00
N ASP A 70 -18.67 8.24 6.24
CA ASP A 70 -19.79 7.46 6.76
C ASP A 70 -19.60 5.92 6.84
N ILE A 71 -18.84 5.31 5.92
CA ILE A 71 -18.67 3.85 5.83
C ILE A 71 -17.21 3.40 5.94
N GLY A 72 -16.26 4.31 5.91
CA GLY A 72 -14.84 3.99 6.03
C GLY A 72 -14.47 3.50 7.43
N VAL A 73 -13.29 2.87 7.55
CA VAL A 73 -12.82 2.29 8.82
C VAL A 73 -12.75 3.35 9.93
N ILE A 74 -12.31 4.57 9.60
CA ILE A 74 -12.22 5.67 10.58
C ILE A 74 -13.62 6.13 10.99
N ALA A 75 -14.54 6.31 10.05
CA ALA A 75 -15.91 6.72 10.34
C ALA A 75 -16.63 5.67 11.20
N PHE A 76 -16.43 4.38 10.90
CA PHE A 76 -16.96 3.30 11.71
C PHE A 76 -16.42 3.33 13.14
N TYR A 77 -15.10 3.51 13.31
CA TYR A 77 -14.47 3.62 14.63
C TYR A 77 -15.01 4.82 15.41
N GLU A 78 -15.08 5.99 14.77
CA GLU A 78 -15.60 7.23 15.37
C GLU A 78 -17.13 7.20 15.58
N GLY A 79 -17.83 6.17 15.09
CA GLY A 79 -19.25 5.93 15.38
C GLY A 79 -19.51 5.10 16.64
N ILE A 80 -18.47 4.59 17.29
CA ILE A 80 -18.58 3.79 18.52
C ILE A 80 -18.47 4.71 19.75
N GLN A 81 -19.28 4.45 20.78
CA GLN A 81 -19.16 5.16 22.06
C GLN A 81 -17.78 4.91 22.72
N ASP A 82 -17.22 5.95 23.33
CA ASP A 82 -15.99 5.82 24.10
C ASP A 82 -16.26 4.97 25.36
N SER A 83 -15.46 3.91 25.52
CA SER A 83 -15.47 3.03 26.69
C SER A 83 -15.33 3.77 28.01
N ALA A 84 -14.62 4.91 28.04
CA ALA A 84 -14.47 5.72 29.25
C ALA A 84 -15.80 6.34 29.72
N THR A 85 -16.74 6.53 28.79
CA THR A 85 -18.05 7.17 29.05
C THR A 85 -19.18 6.16 29.19
N ALA A 86 -18.95 4.89 28.82
CA ALA A 86 -19.98 3.86 28.85
C ALA A 86 -20.54 3.61 30.26
N ASN A 87 -19.68 3.37 31.25
CA ASN A 87 -20.11 3.15 32.63
C ASN A 87 -20.66 4.43 33.28
N PRO A 88 -20.01 5.61 33.18
CA PRO A 88 -20.57 6.85 33.71
C PRO A 88 -21.96 7.16 33.17
N CYS A 89 -22.22 6.93 31.87
CA CYS A 89 -23.54 7.14 31.31
C CYS A 89 -24.57 6.12 31.81
N PHE A 90 -24.19 4.85 31.94
CA PHE A 90 -25.08 3.84 32.51
C PHE A 90 -25.46 4.17 33.97
N GLU A 91 -24.49 4.59 34.77
CA GLU A 91 -24.74 5.02 36.15
C GLU A 91 -25.59 6.29 36.19
N TRP A 92 -25.33 7.27 35.32
CA TRP A 92 -26.12 8.49 35.23
C TRP A 92 -27.58 8.19 34.88
N GLU A 93 -27.85 7.29 33.93
CA GLU A 93 -29.20 6.84 33.57
C GLU A 93 -29.91 6.16 34.74
N TYR A 94 -29.18 5.34 35.52
CA TYR A 94 -29.73 4.68 36.70
C TYR A 94 -30.19 5.69 37.76
N TRP A 95 -29.43 6.76 37.97
CA TRP A 95 -29.75 7.80 38.97
C TRP A 95 -30.69 8.90 38.46
N ASN A 96 -30.87 9.06 37.14
CA ASN A 96 -31.65 10.14 36.53
C ASN A 96 -32.68 9.63 35.49
N PRO A 97 -33.57 8.68 35.84
CA PRO A 97 -34.48 8.05 34.89
C PRO A 97 -35.42 9.05 34.18
N ASP A 98 -35.79 10.13 34.86
CA ASP A 98 -36.72 11.14 34.34
C ASP A 98 -36.09 12.04 33.25
N LEU A 99 -34.76 12.08 33.19
CA LEU A 99 -33.98 12.88 32.24
C LEU A 99 -33.53 12.07 31.02
N VAL A 100 -33.72 10.75 31.04
CA VAL A 100 -33.35 9.85 29.95
C VAL A 100 -34.19 10.19 28.72
N ASN A 101 -33.51 10.52 27.63
CA ASN A 101 -34.15 10.83 26.36
C ASN A 101 -33.59 9.93 25.24
N PRO A 102 -34.32 8.87 24.84
CA PRO A 102 -33.91 7.96 23.78
C PRO A 102 -33.74 8.60 22.39
N ALA A 103 -34.24 9.82 22.19
CA ALA A 103 -34.06 10.55 20.94
C ALA A 103 -32.66 11.20 20.82
N LEU A 104 -31.88 11.22 21.90
CA LEU A 104 -30.54 11.82 21.94
C LEU A 104 -29.44 10.74 21.97
N PRO A 105 -28.23 11.03 21.44
CA PRO A 105 -27.08 10.16 21.60
C PRO A 105 -26.78 9.90 23.08
N GLY A 106 -26.46 8.65 23.43
CA GLY A 106 -26.23 8.26 24.83
C GLY A 106 -27.41 8.54 25.75
N ASN A 107 -28.64 8.50 25.23
CA ASN A 107 -29.88 8.84 25.94
C ASN A 107 -29.89 10.22 26.62
N GLY A 108 -29.08 11.17 26.15
CA GLY A 108 -28.96 12.51 26.74
C GLY A 108 -27.94 12.61 27.87
N CYS A 109 -27.13 11.58 28.10
CA CYS A 109 -26.03 11.59 29.07
C CYS A 109 -25.05 12.76 28.79
N PRO A 110 -24.73 13.61 29.79
CA PRO A 110 -23.83 14.75 29.61
C PRO A 110 -22.39 14.37 29.25
N GLU A 111 -21.94 13.21 29.71
CA GLU A 111 -20.58 12.70 29.47
C GLU A 111 -20.48 11.85 28.20
N TYR A 112 -21.56 11.69 27.43
CA TYR A 112 -21.54 10.88 26.22
C TYR A 112 -20.49 11.41 25.23
N ALA A 113 -19.55 10.54 24.86
CA ALA A 113 -18.57 10.83 23.83
C ALA A 113 -18.41 9.63 22.89
N LEU A 114 -18.06 9.94 21.65
CA LEU A 114 -17.66 8.96 20.65
C LEU A 114 -16.14 8.81 20.66
N GLN A 115 -15.66 7.67 20.19
CA GLN A 115 -14.23 7.45 20.00
C GLN A 115 -13.68 8.45 18.97
N VAL A 116 -12.46 8.94 19.23
CA VAL A 116 -11.77 9.85 18.31
C VAL A 116 -10.57 9.12 17.74
N PHE A 117 -10.52 8.96 16.42
CA PHE A 117 -9.39 8.28 15.82
C PHE A 117 -8.14 9.17 15.90
N PRO A 118 -7.00 8.67 16.43
CA PRO A 118 -5.82 9.49 16.66
C PRO A 118 -5.32 10.20 15.39
N PRO A 119 -5.13 11.54 15.38
CA PRO A 119 -4.69 12.28 14.20
C PRO A 119 -3.33 11.80 13.66
N ALA A 120 -2.42 11.44 14.55
CA ALA A 120 -1.11 10.89 14.18
C ALA A 120 -1.22 9.58 13.38
N LEU A 121 -2.19 8.71 13.72
CA LEU A 121 -2.42 7.47 12.97
C LEU A 121 -3.03 7.73 11.59
N LYS A 122 -3.90 8.74 11.46
CA LYS A 122 -4.41 9.16 10.13
C LYS A 122 -3.26 9.54 9.21
N VAL A 123 -2.33 10.37 9.71
CA VAL A 123 -1.12 10.78 8.97
C VAL A 123 -0.26 9.56 8.63
N LEU A 124 -0.07 8.64 9.59
CA LEU A 124 0.74 7.45 9.39
C LEU A 124 0.16 6.50 8.32
N ILE A 125 -1.16 6.32 8.26
CA ILE A 125 -1.83 5.53 7.20
C ILE A 125 -1.53 6.13 5.83
N VAL A 126 -1.67 7.45 5.69
CA VAL A 126 -1.40 8.14 4.42
C VAL A 126 0.09 8.10 4.07
N ALA A 127 0.99 8.29 5.03
CA ALA A 127 2.43 8.21 4.79
C ALA A 127 2.85 6.80 4.35
N LEU A 128 2.41 5.76 5.07
CA LEU A 128 2.76 4.38 4.78
C LEU A 128 2.12 3.89 3.48
N GLY A 129 0.79 3.93 3.40
CA GLY A 129 0.05 3.42 2.26
C GLY A 129 0.11 4.33 1.03
N GLY A 130 0.23 5.64 1.22
CA GLY A 130 0.26 6.60 0.10
C GLY A 130 1.62 6.72 -0.55
N PHE A 131 2.70 6.60 0.22
CA PHE A 131 4.05 6.94 -0.25
C PHE A 131 5.10 5.86 0.02
N ILE A 132 5.25 5.39 1.26
CA ILE A 132 6.34 4.50 1.64
C ILE A 132 6.20 3.14 0.94
N VAL A 133 5.02 2.51 0.99
CA VAL A 133 4.78 1.20 0.36
C VAL A 133 4.97 1.28 -1.16
N PRO A 134 4.35 2.22 -1.89
CA PRO A 134 4.60 2.38 -3.33
C PRO A 134 6.08 2.63 -3.68
N PHE A 135 6.76 3.49 -2.90
CA PHE A 135 8.17 3.79 -3.14
C PHE A 135 9.07 2.59 -2.88
N ALA A 136 8.84 1.86 -1.78
CA ALA A 136 9.56 0.64 -1.45
C ALA A 136 9.34 -0.44 -2.50
N ALA A 137 8.09 -0.62 -2.95
CA ALA A 137 7.74 -1.55 -4.02
C ALA A 137 8.44 -1.21 -5.34
N PHE A 138 8.49 0.07 -5.73
CA PHE A 138 9.22 0.52 -6.91
C PHE A 138 10.72 0.21 -6.80
N ARG A 139 11.34 0.55 -5.66
CA ARG A 139 12.78 0.29 -5.43
C ARG A 139 13.07 -1.22 -5.47
N TYR A 140 12.21 -2.01 -4.84
CA TYR A 140 12.31 -3.47 -4.83
C TYR A 140 12.17 -4.06 -6.24
N ASN A 141 11.18 -3.63 -7.01
CA ASN A 141 10.96 -4.12 -8.37
C ASN A 141 12.13 -3.74 -9.29
N LYS A 142 12.61 -2.49 -9.21
CA LYS A 142 13.76 -2.02 -10.01
C LYS A 142 15.05 -2.79 -9.71
N GLY A 143 15.26 -3.18 -8.45
CA GLY A 143 16.43 -3.96 -8.04
C GLY A 143 16.39 -5.45 -8.41
N GLY A 144 15.30 -5.94 -9.02
CA GLY A 144 15.12 -7.36 -9.29
C GLY A 144 16.22 -7.96 -10.17
N ALA A 145 16.64 -7.25 -11.22
CA ALA A 145 17.65 -7.77 -12.14
C ALA A 145 19.01 -7.98 -11.47
N SER A 146 19.42 -7.05 -10.60
CA SER A 146 20.65 -7.18 -9.83
C SER A 146 20.56 -8.33 -8.83
N ARG A 147 19.43 -8.50 -8.13
CA ARG A 147 19.25 -9.61 -7.18
C ARG A 147 19.32 -10.98 -7.87
N GLU A 148 18.70 -11.13 -9.02
CA GLU A 148 18.74 -12.37 -9.80
C GLU A 148 20.15 -12.67 -10.32
N ALA A 149 20.91 -11.65 -10.72
CA ALA A 149 22.32 -11.78 -11.07
C ALA A 149 23.17 -12.25 -9.89
N THR A 150 23.01 -11.64 -8.71
CA THR A 150 23.69 -12.05 -7.48
C THR A 150 23.31 -13.46 -7.08
N ARG A 151 22.01 -13.78 -6.99
CA ARG A 151 21.54 -15.13 -6.61
C ARG A 151 22.13 -16.21 -7.52
N ARG A 152 22.21 -15.95 -8.83
CA ARG A 152 22.83 -16.90 -9.77
C ARG A 152 24.35 -16.95 -9.62
N GLY A 153 25.00 -15.83 -9.35
CA GLY A 153 26.42 -15.77 -9.01
C GLY A 153 26.75 -16.65 -7.81
N ASP A 154 26.06 -16.45 -6.69
CA ASP A 154 26.26 -17.21 -5.45
C ASP A 154 26.04 -18.73 -5.67
N MET A 155 25.04 -19.08 -6.49
CA MET A 155 24.78 -20.47 -6.86
C MET A 155 25.90 -21.09 -7.69
N ILE A 156 26.55 -20.32 -8.57
CA ILE A 156 27.67 -20.78 -9.39
C ILE A 156 28.95 -20.88 -8.55
N GLU A 157 29.19 -19.92 -7.66
CA GLU A 157 30.36 -19.92 -6.76
C GLU A 157 30.43 -21.16 -5.87
N LYS A 158 29.28 -21.73 -5.48
CA LYS A 158 29.22 -23.01 -4.77
C LYS A 158 29.85 -24.19 -5.54
N TYR A 159 29.94 -24.09 -6.86
CA TYR A 159 30.48 -25.15 -7.74
C TYR A 159 31.86 -24.80 -8.32
N LEU A 160 32.44 -23.66 -7.95
CA LEU A 160 33.81 -23.31 -8.33
C LEU A 160 34.79 -23.92 -7.29
N PRO A 161 35.83 -24.65 -7.72
CA PRO A 161 36.82 -25.27 -6.83
C PRO A 161 37.73 -24.26 -6.13
#